data_AF-M4SX28-F1
#
_entry.id   AF-M4SX28-F1
#
_cell.length_a   1.000
_cell.length_b   1.000
_cell.length_c   1.000
_cell.angle_alpha   90.00
_cell.angle_beta   90.00
_cell.angle_gamma   90.00
#
_symmetry.space_group_name_H-M   'P 1'
#
loop_
_entity.id
_entity.type
_entity.pdbx_description
1 polymer ?
#
loop_
_entity_poly.entity_id
_entity_poly.type
_entity_poly.pdbx_seq_one_letter_code
_entity_poly.pdbx_strand_id
1 'polypeptide(L)'
;MQAQLVADLKTDVPKATNAVAQTNDLAGAINGAILSISSAASTNSGYCLDSDTPGSDGKAGLAAAGCGDLPSDATSLEHTTDSAAIDDNGFKAVTGGTAGRMENTGTNSKCGVFETAANPTTNAGINFAAGNTYGLAYGIIKLQTPQQPTAVDLGTLTGAVSGKGQTVAKQVHQAWLTLQETTGAAADSDLKATYASVAKSAFIDSCVHDVLAHREPDKDRATITADIKQTKESYFGQANNKIPEITTKIETTQVLGTQNKASNKRQLSQVNEISPLQQALTYYTQTIASTLASKNSLIEKLNEAAKTKDVKSAADACSKIKDKNDCDKKSFCTYNESAEEADKKCEFNEEKAKSKWCSCNTISNGRINYFLR
;
A
#
# COMPACT_ATOMS: atom_id res chain seq x y z
N MET A 1 6.83 -3.33 3.46
CA MET A 1 5.79 -2.28 3.40
C MET A 1 4.79 -2.53 2.27
N GLN A 2 5.21 -2.61 1.00
CA GLN A 2 4.29 -2.89 -0.12
C GLN A 2 3.55 -4.24 0.00
N ALA A 3 4.24 -5.30 0.45
CA ALA A 3 3.60 -6.60 0.70
C ALA A 3 2.58 -6.57 1.85
N GLN A 4 2.79 -5.73 2.87
CA GLN A 4 1.86 -5.55 3.99
C GLN A 4 0.62 -4.77 3.51
N LEU A 5 0.82 -3.67 2.79
CA LEU A 5 -0.29 -2.88 2.23
C LEU A 5 -1.17 -3.72 1.29
N VAL A 6 -0.57 -4.58 0.46
CA VAL A 6 -1.31 -5.52 -0.40
C VAL A 6 -2.02 -6.60 0.41
N ALA A 7 -1.46 -7.04 1.54
CA ALA A 7 -2.13 -7.98 2.44
C ALA A 7 -3.32 -7.33 3.16
N ASP A 8 -3.16 -6.10 3.64
CA ASP A 8 -4.22 -5.32 4.29
C ASP A 8 -5.38 -5.07 3.30
N LEU A 9 -5.08 -4.66 2.06
CA LEU A 9 -6.08 -4.51 1.00
C LEU A 9 -6.84 -5.81 0.69
N LYS A 10 -6.19 -6.97 0.76
CA LYS A 10 -6.87 -8.28 0.57
C LYS A 10 -7.86 -8.59 1.69
N THR A 11 -7.67 -8.01 2.87
CA THR A 11 -8.57 -8.16 4.02
C THR A 11 -9.66 -7.09 4.03
N ASP A 12 -9.32 -5.85 3.69
CA ASP A 12 -10.23 -4.70 3.82
C ASP A 12 -11.21 -4.59 2.65
N VAL A 13 -10.81 -4.95 1.42
CA VAL A 13 -11.74 -4.95 0.26
C VAL A 13 -12.94 -5.89 0.47
N PRO A 14 -12.77 -7.14 0.95
CA PRO A 14 -13.92 -7.98 1.30
C PRO A 14 -14.81 -7.41 2.41
N LYS A 15 -14.24 -6.77 3.44
CA LYS A 15 -15.01 -6.13 4.51
C LYS A 15 -15.87 -5.00 3.96
N ALA A 16 -15.28 -4.11 3.18
CA ALA A 16 -15.97 -3.01 2.50
C ALA A 16 -17.05 -3.53 1.55
N THR A 17 -16.75 -4.56 0.75
CA THR A 17 -17.72 -5.18 -0.17
C THR A 17 -18.90 -5.78 0.58
N ASN A 18 -18.66 -6.47 1.70
CA ASN A 18 -19.71 -7.04 2.52
C ASN A 18 -20.56 -5.95 3.19
N ALA A 19 -19.94 -4.89 3.72
CA ALA A 19 -20.66 -3.75 4.30
C ALA A 19 -21.57 -3.11 3.25
N VAL A 20 -21.05 -2.77 2.07
CA VAL A 20 -21.83 -2.18 0.97
C VAL A 20 -23.00 -3.09 0.55
N ALA A 21 -22.76 -4.39 0.40
CA ALA A 21 -23.82 -5.33 0.01
C ALA A 21 -24.94 -5.38 1.06
N GLN A 22 -24.58 -5.49 2.34
CA GLN A 22 -25.55 -5.60 3.43
C GLN A 22 -26.31 -4.29 3.67
N THR A 23 -25.64 -3.15 3.65
CA THR A 23 -26.29 -1.85 3.84
C THR A 23 -27.25 -1.53 2.69
N ASN A 24 -26.87 -1.84 1.45
CA ASN A 24 -27.73 -1.59 0.29
C ASN A 24 -28.93 -2.54 0.22
N ASP A 25 -28.76 -3.82 0.61
CA ASP A 25 -29.89 -4.76 0.70
C ASP A 25 -30.93 -4.28 1.71
N LEU A 26 -30.50 -3.88 2.91
CA LEU A 26 -31.40 -3.36 3.93
C LEU A 26 -32.04 -2.03 3.53
N ALA A 27 -31.25 -1.07 3.04
CA ALA A 27 -31.76 0.23 2.58
C ALA A 27 -32.77 0.06 1.43
N GLY A 28 -32.48 -0.83 0.47
CA GLY A 28 -33.38 -1.17 -0.61
C GLY A 28 -34.68 -1.82 -0.13
N ALA A 29 -34.61 -2.72 0.84
CA ALA A 29 -35.80 -3.34 1.44
C ALA A 29 -36.68 -2.33 2.19
N ILE A 30 -36.08 -1.38 2.92
CA ILE A 30 -36.80 -0.30 3.60
C ILE A 30 -37.44 0.63 2.57
N ASN A 31 -36.65 1.15 1.64
CA ASN A 31 -37.14 2.08 0.61
C ASN A 31 -38.24 1.45 -0.25
N GLY A 32 -38.05 0.20 -0.69
CA GLY A 32 -39.05 -0.54 -1.45
C GLY A 32 -40.35 -0.75 -0.69
N ALA A 33 -40.28 -1.05 0.61
CA ALA A 33 -41.47 -1.17 1.46
C ALA A 33 -42.21 0.17 1.60
N ILE A 34 -41.49 1.26 1.91
CA ILE A 34 -42.07 2.60 2.10
C ILE A 34 -42.67 3.12 0.79
N LEU A 35 -41.99 2.97 -0.34
CA LEU A 35 -42.50 3.34 -1.66
C LEU A 35 -43.75 2.52 -2.03
N SER A 36 -43.76 1.21 -1.72
CA SER A 36 -44.94 0.37 -1.93
C SER A 36 -46.14 0.85 -1.11
N ILE A 37 -45.92 1.15 0.18
CA ILE A 37 -46.94 1.72 1.07
C ILE A 37 -47.44 3.06 0.52
N SER A 38 -46.55 3.98 0.15
CA SER A 38 -46.95 5.29 -0.39
C SER A 38 -47.70 5.18 -1.73
N SER A 39 -47.35 4.19 -2.56
CA SER A 39 -48.04 3.94 -3.84
C SER A 39 -49.44 3.39 -3.66
N ALA A 40 -49.75 2.77 -2.51
CA ALA A 40 -51.07 2.24 -2.17
C ALA A 40 -52.05 3.34 -1.71
N ALA A 41 -52.10 4.43 -2.48
CA ALA A 41 -53.01 5.55 -2.31
C ALA A 41 -54.15 5.49 -3.34
N SER A 42 -55.28 6.12 -3.03
CA SER A 42 -56.43 6.25 -3.94
C SER A 42 -56.63 7.70 -4.34
N THR A 43 -57.27 7.93 -5.49
CA THR A 43 -57.68 9.26 -5.94
C THR A 43 -58.76 9.89 -5.04
N ASN A 44 -59.38 9.12 -4.15
CA ASN A 44 -60.51 9.51 -3.31
C ASN A 44 -60.10 9.66 -1.83
N SER A 45 -58.94 10.28 -1.56
CA SER A 45 -58.40 10.59 -0.22
C SER A 45 -57.87 9.41 0.60
N GLY A 46 -57.67 8.22 0.01
CA GLY A 46 -57.01 7.09 0.67
C GLY A 46 -55.49 7.18 0.50
N TYR A 47 -54.74 6.88 1.56
CA TYR A 47 -53.28 6.87 1.57
C TYR A 47 -52.81 5.98 2.73
N CYS A 48 -51.62 5.38 2.56
CA CYS A 48 -51.04 4.46 3.53
C CYS A 48 -49.83 5.03 4.29
N LEU A 49 -49.43 6.25 3.97
CA LEU A 49 -48.40 6.99 4.66
C LEU A 49 -48.98 8.35 5.07
N ASP A 50 -49.10 8.59 6.38
CA ASP A 50 -49.53 9.88 6.91
C ASP A 50 -48.35 10.87 6.88
N SER A 51 -48.66 12.16 6.79
CA SER A 51 -47.67 13.22 6.91
C SER A 51 -47.54 13.69 8.37
N ASP A 52 -46.55 14.56 8.65
CA ASP A 52 -46.47 15.25 9.95
C ASP A 52 -47.68 16.17 10.22
N THR A 53 -48.47 16.48 9.19
CA THR A 53 -49.80 17.06 9.33
C THR A 53 -50.82 15.93 9.45
N PRO A 54 -51.45 15.74 10.63
CA PRO A 54 -52.37 14.64 10.86
C PRO A 54 -53.49 14.60 9.82
N GLY A 55 -53.74 13.43 9.22
CA GLY A 55 -54.85 13.28 8.29
C GLY A 55 -54.53 13.72 6.85
N SER A 56 -53.25 13.77 6.47
CA SER A 56 -52.80 14.19 5.14
C SER A 56 -51.83 13.19 4.51
N ASP A 57 -51.79 13.12 3.18
CA ASP A 57 -50.91 12.21 2.45
C ASP A 57 -49.42 12.61 2.61
N GLY A 58 -48.63 11.73 3.20
CA GLY A 58 -47.19 11.89 3.45
C GLY A 58 -46.30 11.74 2.23
N LYS A 59 -46.84 11.36 1.06
CA LYS A 59 -46.06 11.10 -0.16
C LYS A 59 -45.12 12.24 -0.56
N ALA A 60 -45.52 13.49 -0.36
CA ALA A 60 -44.70 14.65 -0.70
C ALA A 60 -43.42 14.77 0.15
N GLY A 61 -43.39 14.18 1.35
CA GLY A 61 -42.26 14.21 2.27
C GLY A 61 -41.20 13.12 2.03
N LEU A 62 -41.50 12.12 1.20
CA LEU A 62 -40.63 10.94 1.02
C LEU A 62 -39.20 11.27 0.61
N ALA A 63 -39.05 12.08 -0.44
CA ALA A 63 -37.73 12.45 -0.95
C ALA A 63 -36.91 13.24 0.10
N ALA A 64 -37.57 14.12 0.86
CA ALA A 64 -36.94 14.89 1.93
C ALA A 64 -36.50 14.00 3.11
N ALA A 65 -37.23 12.91 3.36
CA ALA A 65 -36.87 11.89 4.36
C ALA A 65 -35.81 10.88 3.86
N GLY A 66 -35.32 11.02 2.62
CA GLY A 66 -34.33 10.12 2.03
C GLY A 66 -34.89 8.84 1.38
N CYS A 67 -36.22 8.71 1.30
CA CYS A 67 -36.88 7.65 0.54
C CYS A 67 -37.03 8.07 -0.93
N GLY A 68 -36.02 7.75 -1.74
CA GLY A 68 -35.98 8.07 -3.17
C GLY A 68 -35.12 7.10 -3.95
N ASP A 69 -34.90 7.40 -5.22
CA ASP A 69 -33.98 6.63 -6.05
C ASP A 69 -32.55 6.78 -5.53
N LEU A 70 -31.76 5.70 -5.60
CA LEU A 70 -30.33 5.78 -5.32
C LEU A 70 -29.71 6.75 -6.35
N PRO A 71 -28.99 7.79 -5.92
CA PRO A 71 -28.45 8.77 -6.84
C PRO A 71 -27.38 8.13 -7.74
N SER A 72 -27.27 8.61 -8.98
CA SER A 72 -26.37 8.06 -9.98
C SER A 72 -24.88 8.28 -9.67
N ASP A 73 -24.57 9.17 -8.72
CA ASP A 73 -23.25 9.53 -8.23
C ASP A 73 -22.97 9.02 -6.79
N ALA A 74 -23.65 7.94 -6.37
CA ALA A 74 -23.40 7.25 -5.09
C ALA A 74 -21.96 6.67 -4.94
N THR A 75 -21.03 7.05 -5.82
CA THR A 75 -19.60 6.73 -5.78
C THR A 75 -18.79 7.67 -4.88
N SER A 76 -19.41 8.72 -4.30
CA SER A 76 -18.73 9.58 -3.34
C SER A 76 -18.32 8.77 -2.11
N LEU A 77 -17.00 8.63 -1.92
CA LEU A 77 -16.40 8.04 -0.72
C LEU A 77 -16.42 9.01 0.49
N GLU A 78 -16.87 10.26 0.29
CA GLU A 78 -16.87 11.32 1.30
C GLU A 78 -18.22 11.42 2.01
N HIS A 79 -18.74 10.30 2.50
CA HIS A 79 -19.85 10.33 3.45
C HIS A 79 -19.32 10.14 4.87
N THR A 80 -19.20 11.26 5.59
CA THR A 80 -19.11 11.22 7.04
C THR A 80 -20.38 10.59 7.58
N THR A 81 -20.24 9.54 8.39
CA THR A 81 -21.38 8.87 8.97
C THR A 81 -22.15 9.83 9.86
N ASP A 82 -23.47 9.89 9.69
CA ASP A 82 -24.32 10.67 10.57
C ASP A 82 -24.48 9.93 11.90
N SER A 83 -23.69 10.35 12.89
CA SER A 83 -23.73 9.78 14.25
C SER A 83 -25.03 10.09 14.99
N ALA A 84 -25.91 10.93 14.44
CA ALA A 84 -27.28 11.07 14.91
C ALA A 84 -28.18 9.92 14.41
N ALA A 85 -27.84 9.26 13.30
CA ALA A 85 -28.60 8.18 12.69
C ALA A 85 -28.11 6.78 13.10
N ILE A 86 -26.79 6.55 13.16
CA ILE A 86 -26.18 5.25 13.48
C ILE A 86 -25.03 5.46 14.48
N ASP A 87 -25.00 4.65 15.54
CA ASP A 87 -23.94 4.65 16.55
C ASP A 87 -23.41 3.24 16.85
N ASP A 88 -22.57 3.09 17.87
CA ASP A 88 -21.98 1.79 18.26
C ASP A 88 -23.03 0.76 18.75
N ASN A 89 -24.24 1.20 19.07
CA ASN A 89 -25.31 0.35 19.59
C ASN A 89 -26.32 -0.07 18.52
N GLY A 90 -26.60 0.80 17.53
CA GLY A 90 -27.58 0.52 16.48
C GLY A 90 -28.02 1.74 15.68
N PHE A 91 -29.28 1.71 15.22
CA PHE A 91 -29.92 2.79 14.45
C PHE A 91 -30.70 3.71 15.40
N LYS A 92 -30.03 4.77 15.86
CA LYS A 92 -30.44 5.62 16.98
C LYS A 92 -31.81 6.29 16.81
N ALA A 93 -32.17 6.64 15.57
CA ALA A 93 -33.46 7.26 15.26
C ALA A 93 -34.65 6.29 15.25
N VAL A 94 -34.41 4.98 15.31
CA VAL A 94 -35.45 3.94 15.28
C VAL A 94 -35.59 3.31 16.67
N THR A 95 -36.05 4.12 17.64
CA THR A 95 -36.21 3.73 19.06
C THR A 95 -37.61 4.01 19.59
N GLY A 96 -37.98 3.43 20.73
CA GLY A 96 -39.04 3.97 21.59
C GLY A 96 -40.37 4.22 20.88
N GLY A 97 -40.93 5.45 20.93
CA GLY A 97 -42.21 5.84 20.32
C GLY A 97 -42.21 6.03 18.79
N THR A 98 -41.06 5.91 18.14
CA THR A 98 -40.92 5.76 16.67
C THR A 98 -40.81 4.28 16.24
N ALA A 99 -40.59 3.39 17.21
CA ALA A 99 -40.82 1.95 17.12
C ALA A 99 -42.14 1.59 17.84
N GLY A 100 -42.62 0.36 17.71
CA GLY A 100 -43.94 0.00 18.23
C GLY A 100 -45.07 0.49 17.33
N ARG A 101 -46.21 0.89 17.89
CA ARG A 101 -47.44 1.26 17.15
C ARG A 101 -47.23 2.49 16.27
N MET A 102 -47.48 2.35 14.98
CA MET A 102 -47.32 3.40 13.97
C MET A 102 -48.67 3.95 13.46
N GLU A 103 -49.80 3.55 14.04
CA GLU A 103 -51.10 4.08 13.65
C GLU A 103 -51.35 5.50 14.19
N ASN A 104 -52.00 6.33 13.38
CA ASN A 104 -52.60 7.59 13.83
C ASN A 104 -54.11 7.37 13.98
N THR A 105 -54.66 7.67 15.16
CA THR A 105 -56.09 7.49 15.47
C THR A 105 -57.05 8.23 14.53
N GLY A 106 -56.57 9.25 13.78
CA GLY A 106 -57.34 9.99 12.78
C GLY A 106 -57.36 9.40 11.36
N THR A 107 -56.62 8.32 11.08
CA THR A 107 -56.42 7.82 9.70
C THR A 107 -56.82 6.35 9.49
N ASN A 108 -57.54 5.76 10.43
CA ASN A 108 -57.90 4.34 10.43
C ASN A 108 -58.61 3.86 9.15
N SER A 109 -59.29 4.72 8.39
CA SER A 109 -59.98 4.36 7.14
C SER A 109 -59.20 4.69 5.87
N LYS A 110 -57.94 5.13 5.98
CA LYS A 110 -57.17 5.68 4.86
C LYS A 110 -56.35 4.63 4.13
N CYS A 111 -55.93 3.58 4.84
CA CYS A 111 -55.01 2.57 4.33
C CYS A 111 -55.60 1.16 4.32
N GLY A 112 -55.82 0.61 3.13
CA GLY A 112 -56.25 -0.79 2.97
C GLY A 112 -55.12 -1.83 3.05
N VAL A 113 -53.85 -1.41 2.96
CA VAL A 113 -52.68 -2.34 2.99
C VAL A 113 -52.56 -3.04 4.34
N PHE A 114 -52.90 -2.35 5.42
CA PHE A 114 -52.82 -2.88 6.78
C PHE A 114 -54.13 -3.55 7.23
N GLU A 115 -55.03 -3.89 6.31
CA GLU A 115 -56.10 -4.83 6.58
C GLU A 115 -55.54 -6.26 6.57
N THR A 116 -55.74 -7.01 7.66
CA THR A 116 -55.34 -8.42 7.67
C THR A 116 -56.43 -9.27 7.03
N ALA A 117 -56.09 -10.01 5.97
CA ALA A 117 -56.92 -11.11 5.50
C ALA A 117 -56.46 -12.41 6.15
N ALA A 118 -57.30 -13.01 7.01
CA ALA A 118 -57.00 -14.33 7.59
C ALA A 118 -56.83 -15.41 6.51
N ASN A 119 -57.54 -15.25 5.38
CA ASN A 119 -57.37 -16.07 4.19
C ASN A 119 -57.32 -15.18 2.92
N PRO A 120 -56.12 -14.87 2.41
CA PRO A 120 -55.96 -14.01 1.23
C PRO A 120 -56.46 -14.65 -0.06
N THR A 121 -56.83 -15.94 -0.06
CA THR A 121 -57.45 -16.61 -1.22
C THR A 121 -58.94 -16.30 -1.39
N THR A 122 -59.60 -15.87 -0.31
CA THR A 122 -61.05 -15.60 -0.30
C THR A 122 -61.40 -14.17 0.09
N ASN A 123 -60.48 -13.44 0.73
CA ASN A 123 -60.65 -12.04 1.12
C ASN A 123 -59.45 -11.23 0.63
N ALA A 124 -59.69 -10.04 0.07
CA ALA A 124 -58.61 -9.13 -0.28
C ALA A 124 -57.85 -8.67 0.97
N GLY A 125 -56.53 -8.59 0.89
CA GLY A 125 -55.65 -8.16 1.98
C GLY A 125 -54.39 -9.02 2.08
N ILE A 126 -53.47 -8.63 2.95
CA ILE A 126 -52.21 -9.35 3.16
C ILE A 126 -52.31 -10.13 4.48
N ASN A 127 -51.90 -11.39 4.45
CA ASN A 127 -51.84 -12.20 5.66
C ASN A 127 -50.52 -11.94 6.42
N PHE A 128 -50.63 -11.20 7.51
CA PHE A 128 -49.55 -10.95 8.46
C PHE A 128 -49.66 -11.81 9.74
N ALA A 129 -50.33 -12.96 9.68
CA ALA A 129 -50.49 -13.88 10.82
C ALA A 129 -49.16 -14.13 11.54
N ALA A 130 -49.22 -14.49 12.83
CA ALA A 130 -48.06 -14.59 13.72
C ALA A 130 -46.88 -15.46 13.19
N GLY A 131 -47.11 -16.38 12.26
CA GLY A 131 -46.06 -17.17 11.59
C GLY A 131 -45.32 -16.44 10.45
N ASN A 132 -45.84 -15.32 9.94
CA ASN A 132 -45.20 -14.52 8.90
C ASN A 132 -44.11 -13.63 9.53
N THR A 133 -42.90 -14.18 9.58
CA THR A 133 -41.74 -13.50 10.16
C THR A 133 -41.08 -12.48 9.22
N TYR A 134 -41.44 -12.48 7.94
CA TYR A 134 -40.81 -11.65 6.91
C TYR A 134 -41.40 -10.25 6.79
N GLY A 135 -42.68 -10.05 7.15
CA GLY A 135 -43.33 -8.74 7.18
C GLY A 135 -43.00 -7.84 5.98
N LEU A 136 -42.95 -6.53 6.21
CA LEU A 136 -42.37 -5.55 5.28
C LEU A 136 -40.95 -5.19 5.75
N ALA A 137 -40.06 -4.90 4.80
CA ALA A 137 -38.64 -4.60 5.06
C ALA A 137 -37.96 -5.61 5.99
N TYR A 138 -37.95 -6.89 5.59
CA TYR A 138 -37.41 -8.01 6.39
C TYR A 138 -38.02 -8.18 7.79
N GLY A 139 -39.23 -7.65 8.00
CA GLY A 139 -39.95 -7.75 9.26
C GLY A 139 -39.55 -6.65 10.22
N ILE A 140 -39.01 -5.54 9.70
CA ILE A 140 -38.88 -4.30 10.46
C ILE A 140 -40.27 -3.71 10.70
N ILE A 141 -41.12 -3.70 9.67
CA ILE A 141 -42.53 -3.32 9.77
C ILE A 141 -43.36 -4.60 9.80
N LYS A 142 -44.20 -4.74 10.81
CA LYS A 142 -45.08 -5.88 11.05
C LYS A 142 -46.51 -5.42 11.29
N LEU A 143 -47.43 -6.38 11.31
CA LEU A 143 -48.82 -6.15 11.63
C LEU A 143 -49.30 -7.30 12.51
N GLN A 144 -49.60 -7.02 13.78
CA GLN A 144 -50.16 -8.02 14.71
C GLN A 144 -51.68 -7.89 14.82
N THR A 145 -52.22 -6.71 14.55
CA THR A 145 -53.64 -6.38 14.61
C THR A 145 -53.98 -5.56 13.37
N PRO A 146 -55.16 -5.76 12.73
CA PRO A 146 -55.59 -4.95 11.60
C PRO A 146 -55.42 -3.46 11.89
N GLN A 147 -54.96 -2.71 10.89
CA GLN A 147 -54.76 -1.27 10.89
C GLN A 147 -53.77 -0.74 11.95
N GLN A 148 -53.00 -1.61 12.59
CA GLN A 148 -52.04 -1.24 13.66
C GLN A 148 -50.64 -1.72 13.30
N PRO A 149 -50.02 -1.16 12.26
CA PRO A 149 -48.68 -1.55 11.88
C PRO A 149 -47.72 -1.21 13.02
N THR A 150 -46.73 -2.08 13.24
CA THR A 150 -45.70 -1.88 14.24
C THR A 150 -44.30 -1.92 13.64
N ALA A 151 -43.41 -1.06 14.12
CA ALA A 151 -41.98 -1.12 13.82
C ALA A 151 -41.21 -1.82 14.95
N VAL A 152 -40.18 -2.58 14.61
CA VAL A 152 -39.24 -3.11 15.61
C VAL A 152 -38.26 -2.02 16.06
N ASP A 153 -37.87 -2.05 17.34
CA ASP A 153 -36.80 -1.18 17.84
C ASP A 153 -35.44 -1.65 17.29
N LEU A 154 -34.69 -0.71 16.70
CA LEU A 154 -33.37 -0.95 16.11
C LEU A 154 -32.27 -0.09 16.77
N GLY A 155 -32.58 0.69 17.80
CA GLY A 155 -31.60 1.56 18.45
C GLY A 155 -30.63 0.85 19.38
N THR A 156 -30.92 -0.41 19.75
CA THR A 156 -29.98 -1.25 20.49
C THR A 156 -29.97 -2.66 19.91
N LEU A 157 -28.94 -2.95 19.12
CA LEU A 157 -28.70 -4.23 18.45
C LEU A 157 -27.55 -5.01 19.10
N THR A 158 -27.03 -4.51 20.23
CA THR A 158 -26.06 -5.20 21.07
C THR A 158 -26.70 -6.38 21.79
N GLY A 159 -26.00 -7.52 21.89
CA GLY A 159 -26.51 -8.70 22.60
C GLY A 159 -27.49 -9.55 21.78
N ALA A 160 -28.34 -10.34 22.43
CA ALA A 160 -29.29 -11.21 21.75
C ALA A 160 -30.49 -10.40 21.23
N VAL A 161 -30.77 -10.50 19.93
CA VAL A 161 -31.94 -9.88 19.28
C VAL A 161 -32.92 -10.97 18.84
N SER A 162 -34.19 -10.61 18.62
CA SER A 162 -35.23 -11.57 18.26
C SER A 162 -36.03 -11.14 17.03
N GLY A 163 -36.43 -12.12 16.22
CA GLY A 163 -37.15 -11.86 14.98
C GLY A 163 -36.27 -11.38 13.83
N LYS A 164 -36.78 -11.57 12.61
CA LYS A 164 -36.03 -11.37 11.36
C LYS A 164 -35.51 -9.94 11.19
N GLY A 165 -36.35 -8.93 11.43
CA GLY A 165 -36.00 -7.52 11.25
C GLY A 165 -34.79 -7.10 12.09
N GLN A 166 -34.81 -7.34 13.40
CA GLN A 166 -33.67 -7.04 14.27
C GLN A 166 -32.44 -7.89 13.93
N THR A 167 -32.62 -9.14 13.51
CA THR A 167 -31.50 -10.02 13.13
C THR A 167 -30.78 -9.50 11.89
N VAL A 168 -31.52 -9.11 10.85
CA VAL A 168 -30.96 -8.54 9.62
C VAL A 168 -30.32 -7.19 9.92
N ALA A 169 -31.03 -6.30 10.63
CA ALA A 169 -30.48 -5.00 11.02
C ALA A 169 -29.19 -5.12 11.83
N LYS A 170 -29.11 -6.09 12.75
CA LYS A 170 -27.89 -6.38 13.52
C LYS A 170 -26.75 -6.83 12.61
N GLN A 171 -27.01 -7.71 11.64
CA GLN A 171 -25.98 -8.15 10.69
C GLN A 171 -25.41 -6.96 9.92
N VAL A 172 -26.29 -6.10 9.40
CA VAL A 172 -25.89 -4.87 8.68
C VAL A 172 -25.08 -3.94 9.57
N HIS A 173 -25.54 -3.70 10.80
CA HIS A 173 -24.85 -2.86 11.77
C HIS A 173 -23.46 -3.40 12.12
N GLN A 174 -23.32 -4.72 12.29
CA GLN A 174 -22.01 -5.36 12.51
C GLN A 174 -21.07 -5.23 11.32
N ALA A 175 -21.59 -5.34 10.09
CA ALA A 175 -20.80 -5.14 8.88
C ALA A 175 -20.31 -3.68 8.76
N TRP A 176 -21.16 -2.72 9.14
CA TRP A 176 -20.78 -1.31 9.23
C TRP A 176 -19.71 -1.07 10.30
N LEU A 177 -19.84 -1.61 11.52
CA LEU A 177 -18.81 -1.51 12.55
C LEU A 177 -17.46 -2.09 12.09
N THR A 178 -17.50 -3.26 11.44
CA THR A 178 -16.29 -3.91 10.90
C THR A 178 -15.59 -3.03 9.85
N LEU A 179 -16.36 -2.24 9.08
CA LEU A 179 -15.81 -1.27 8.15
C LEU A 179 -15.19 -0.07 8.88
N GLN A 180 -15.81 0.43 9.95
CA GLN A 180 -15.23 1.53 10.74
C GLN A 180 -13.91 1.15 11.41
N GLU A 181 -13.73 -0.13 11.74
CA GLU A 181 -12.47 -0.68 12.24
C GLU A 181 -11.39 -0.80 11.16
N THR A 182 -11.72 -0.67 9.87
CA THR A 182 -10.70 -0.61 8.82
C THR A 182 -9.95 0.72 8.91
N THR A 183 -8.90 0.72 9.71
CA THR A 183 -7.92 1.80 9.70
C THR A 183 -7.22 1.76 8.35
N GLY A 184 -7.66 2.61 7.42
CA GLY A 184 -6.76 3.01 6.35
C GLY A 184 -5.47 3.47 7.02
N ALA A 185 -4.33 2.86 6.66
CA ALA A 185 -3.04 3.38 7.11
C ALA A 185 -3.05 4.85 6.74
N ALA A 186 -3.13 5.73 7.74
CA ALA A 186 -3.10 7.16 7.51
C ALA A 186 -1.88 7.38 6.62
N ALA A 187 -2.10 7.98 5.45
CA ALA A 187 -0.99 8.49 4.67
C ALA A 187 -0.32 9.48 5.60
N ASP A 188 0.74 9.04 6.28
CA ASP A 188 1.50 9.88 7.17
C ASP A 188 2.14 10.91 6.24
N SER A 189 1.46 12.05 6.10
CA SER A 189 1.83 13.11 5.15
C SER A 189 3.22 13.66 5.46
N ASP A 190 3.77 13.31 6.63
CA ASP A 190 5.16 13.51 6.99
C ASP A 190 6.05 12.33 6.55
N LEU A 191 6.72 12.50 5.40
CA LEU A 191 7.78 11.61 4.91
C LEU A 191 8.88 11.38 5.96
N LYS A 192 9.15 12.33 6.86
CA LYS A 192 10.14 12.18 7.92
C LYS A 192 9.66 11.20 8.98
N ALA A 193 8.41 11.29 9.41
CA ALA A 193 7.79 10.33 10.32
C ALA A 193 7.78 8.92 9.71
N THR A 194 7.46 8.82 8.42
CA THR A 194 7.53 7.55 7.66
C THR A 194 8.95 6.96 7.68
N TYR A 195 9.98 7.72 7.32
CA TYR A 195 11.36 7.21 7.34
C TYR A 195 11.85 6.88 8.75
N ALA A 196 11.43 7.63 9.76
CA ALA A 196 11.72 7.34 11.16
C ALA A 196 11.09 6.03 11.64
N SER A 197 9.87 5.74 11.20
CA SER A 197 9.20 4.45 11.44
C SER A 197 9.93 3.30 10.74
N VAL A 198 10.30 3.47 9.47
CA VAL A 198 11.05 2.47 8.71
C VAL A 198 12.38 2.14 9.38
N ALA A 199 13.16 3.14 9.80
CA ALA A 199 14.44 2.93 10.46
C ALA A 199 14.33 2.16 11.80
N LYS A 200 13.16 2.19 12.44
CA LYS A 200 12.86 1.43 13.67
C LYS A 200 12.29 0.04 13.39
N SER A 201 11.93 -0.27 12.15
CA SER A 201 11.25 -1.52 11.80
C SER A 201 12.19 -2.73 11.85
N ALA A 202 11.64 -3.88 12.22
CA ALA A 202 12.34 -5.17 12.15
C ALA A 202 12.80 -5.53 10.71
N PHE A 203 12.13 -4.96 9.70
CA PHE A 203 12.55 -5.11 8.31
C PHE A 203 13.95 -4.51 8.06
N ILE A 204 14.20 -3.28 8.55
CA ILE A 204 15.53 -2.66 8.44
C ILE A 204 16.56 -3.45 9.24
N ASP A 205 16.19 -4.02 10.39
CA ASP A 205 17.10 -4.88 11.16
C ASP A 205 17.52 -6.11 10.35
N SER A 206 16.58 -6.76 9.65
CA SER A 206 16.87 -7.87 8.75
C SER A 206 17.74 -7.44 7.56
N CYS A 207 17.46 -6.30 6.94
CA CYS A 207 18.28 -5.81 5.82
C CYS A 207 19.71 -5.48 6.25
N VAL A 208 19.89 -4.82 7.41
CA VAL A 208 21.21 -4.52 7.96
C VAL A 208 21.95 -5.81 8.29
N HIS A 209 21.27 -6.78 8.88
CA HIS A 209 21.82 -8.10 9.15
C HIS A 209 22.34 -8.77 7.85
N ASP A 210 21.53 -8.78 6.78
CA ASP A 210 21.91 -9.42 5.51
C ASP A 210 23.09 -8.71 4.84
N VAL A 211 23.13 -7.38 4.88
CA VAL A 211 24.25 -6.58 4.36
C VAL A 211 25.54 -6.86 5.13
N LEU A 212 25.46 -6.98 6.46
CA LEU A 212 26.62 -7.30 7.30
C LEU A 212 27.10 -8.73 7.06
N ALA A 213 26.19 -9.69 6.97
CA ALA A 213 26.52 -11.10 6.66
C ALA A 213 27.23 -11.23 5.30
N HIS A 214 26.86 -10.43 4.29
CA HIS A 214 27.55 -10.40 3.00
C HIS A 214 28.93 -9.72 3.07
N ARG A 215 29.09 -8.71 3.92
CA ARG A 215 30.35 -7.98 4.07
C ARG A 215 31.39 -8.78 4.86
N GLU A 216 30.93 -9.61 5.78
CA GLU A 216 31.76 -10.34 6.75
C GLU A 216 31.36 -11.83 6.77
N PRO A 217 31.60 -12.57 5.67
CA PRO A 217 31.10 -13.93 5.50
C PRO A 217 31.67 -14.93 6.52
N ASP A 218 32.83 -14.60 7.11
CA ASP A 218 33.53 -15.45 8.07
C ASP A 218 33.14 -15.19 9.53
N LYS A 219 32.29 -14.19 9.81
CA LYS A 219 31.75 -13.93 11.16
C LYS A 219 30.53 -14.80 11.43
N ASP A 220 30.42 -15.27 12.68
CA ASP A 220 29.22 -15.97 13.14
C ASP A 220 28.01 -15.02 13.18
N ARG A 221 26.85 -15.51 12.76
CA ARG A 221 25.57 -14.75 12.77
C ARG A 221 25.21 -14.26 14.15
N ALA A 222 25.51 -15.03 15.19
CA ALA A 222 25.22 -14.63 16.57
C ALA A 222 25.96 -13.34 16.95
N THR A 223 27.20 -13.17 16.48
CA THR A 223 28.02 -11.97 16.72
C THR A 223 27.63 -10.75 15.87
N ILE A 224 26.96 -10.94 14.72
CA ILE A 224 26.51 -9.83 13.84
C ILE A 224 25.43 -8.97 14.52
N THR A 225 24.66 -9.53 15.45
CA THR A 225 23.54 -8.81 16.12
C THR A 225 24.00 -7.56 16.86
N ALA A 226 25.18 -7.59 17.52
CA ALA A 226 25.74 -6.41 18.18
C ALA A 226 26.14 -5.32 17.17
N ASP A 227 26.62 -5.73 15.99
CA ASP A 227 27.04 -4.86 14.90
C ASP A 227 25.84 -4.19 14.20
N ILE A 228 24.62 -4.75 14.30
CA ILE A 228 23.40 -4.14 13.75
C ILE A 228 23.14 -2.78 14.40
N LYS A 229 23.22 -2.69 15.73
CA LYS A 229 22.97 -1.42 16.45
C LYS A 229 23.97 -0.35 16.04
N GLN A 230 25.27 -0.69 16.06
CA GLN A 230 26.33 0.23 15.67
C GLN A 230 26.18 0.66 14.20
N THR A 231 25.84 -0.28 13.32
CA THR A 231 25.61 0.00 11.90
C THR A 231 24.41 0.94 11.72
N LYS A 232 23.30 0.70 12.41
CA LYS A 232 22.13 1.60 12.39
C LYS A 232 22.47 3.00 12.89
N GLU A 233 23.21 3.12 13.98
CA GLU A 233 23.66 4.42 14.49
C GLU A 233 24.60 5.13 13.50
N SER A 234 25.41 4.39 12.74
CA SER A 234 26.28 4.98 11.71
C SER A 234 25.48 5.61 10.56
N TYR A 235 24.42 4.94 10.09
CA TYR A 235 23.60 5.38 8.96
C TYR A 235 22.50 6.37 9.37
N PHE A 236 21.72 6.05 10.40
CA PHE A 236 20.55 6.82 10.84
C PHE A 236 20.86 7.76 12.02
N GLY A 237 22.02 7.64 12.65
CA GLY A 237 22.39 8.43 13.82
C GLY A 237 21.81 7.89 15.13
N GLN A 238 22.31 8.39 16.26
CA GLN A 238 21.75 8.04 17.56
C GLN A 238 20.31 8.54 17.66
N ALA A 239 19.41 7.66 18.09
CA ALA A 239 17.96 7.93 18.14
C ALA A 239 17.40 8.45 16.80
N ASN A 240 17.97 8.02 15.67
CA ASN A 240 17.56 8.38 14.30
C ASN A 240 17.71 9.88 13.96
N ASN A 241 18.61 10.61 14.63
CA ASN A 241 18.78 12.05 14.43
C ASN A 241 19.31 12.47 13.05
N LYS A 242 19.83 11.55 12.21
CA LYS A 242 20.23 11.84 10.82
C LYS A 242 19.07 11.73 9.82
N ILE A 243 17.91 11.23 10.22
CA ILE A 243 16.77 11.06 9.29
C ILE A 243 16.32 12.35 8.62
N PRO A 244 16.22 13.51 9.31
CA PRO A 244 15.89 14.76 8.65
C PRO A 244 16.86 15.11 7.52
N GLU A 245 18.16 14.91 7.73
CA GLU A 245 19.19 15.14 6.70
C GLU A 245 19.05 14.16 5.53
N ILE A 246 18.79 12.87 5.82
CA ILE A 246 18.54 11.85 4.80
C ILE A 246 17.30 12.20 3.98
N THR A 247 16.20 12.59 4.62
CA THR A 247 14.97 13.03 3.93
C THR A 247 15.27 14.19 3.00
N THR A 248 15.92 15.25 3.48
CA THR A 248 16.27 16.41 2.65
C THR A 248 17.18 16.04 1.50
N LYS A 249 18.17 15.16 1.70
CA LYS A 249 19.03 14.67 0.61
C LYS A 249 18.22 13.91 -0.44
N ILE A 250 17.32 13.02 -0.02
CA ILE A 250 16.43 12.28 -0.93
C ILE A 250 15.57 13.26 -1.72
N GLU A 251 14.87 14.18 -1.05
CA GLU A 251 13.97 15.15 -1.67
C GLU A 251 14.66 16.08 -2.68
N THR A 252 15.88 16.51 -2.38
CA THR A 252 16.64 17.46 -3.21
C THR A 252 17.48 16.80 -4.30
N THR A 253 17.62 15.46 -4.27
CA THR A 253 18.41 14.73 -5.27
C THR A 253 17.82 14.91 -6.66
N GLN A 254 18.67 15.37 -7.58
CA GLN A 254 18.33 15.54 -9.00
C GLN A 254 18.46 14.20 -9.72
N VAL A 255 17.35 13.66 -10.20
CA VAL A 255 17.28 12.38 -10.91
C VAL A 255 17.05 12.55 -12.41
N LEU A 256 17.72 11.70 -13.19
CA LEU A 256 17.59 11.58 -14.64
C LEU A 256 16.58 10.48 -15.00
N GLY A 257 16.14 10.44 -16.26
CA GLY A 257 15.28 9.36 -16.76
C GLY A 257 13.83 9.41 -16.27
N THR A 258 13.37 10.53 -15.69
CA THR A 258 11.99 10.76 -15.23
C THR A 258 11.10 11.45 -16.26
N GLN A 259 11.63 11.72 -17.45
CA GLN A 259 10.98 12.45 -18.53
C GLN A 259 11.36 11.86 -19.89
N ASN A 260 10.60 12.24 -20.93
CA ASN A 260 10.81 11.82 -22.32
C ASN A 260 12.25 12.04 -22.84
N LYS A 261 12.95 13.06 -22.32
CA LYS A 261 14.38 13.26 -22.57
C LYS A 261 15.17 12.81 -21.35
N ALA A 262 15.99 11.77 -21.52
CA ALA A 262 16.81 11.19 -20.46
C ALA A 262 17.81 12.17 -19.82
N SER A 263 18.17 13.27 -20.51
CA SER A 263 19.08 14.31 -20.01
C SER A 263 18.43 15.32 -19.07
N ASN A 264 17.10 15.37 -19.01
CA ASN A 264 16.40 16.31 -18.15
C ASN A 264 16.44 15.83 -16.69
N LYS A 265 16.69 16.77 -15.79
CA LYS A 265 16.77 16.52 -14.34
C LYS A 265 15.50 17.03 -13.66
N ARG A 266 15.01 16.26 -12.69
CA ARG A 266 14.01 16.71 -11.71
C ARG A 266 14.48 16.38 -10.30
N GLN A 267 14.08 17.18 -9.33
CA GLN A 267 14.22 16.78 -7.93
C GLN A 267 13.31 15.59 -7.66
N LEU A 268 13.76 14.62 -6.86
CA LEU A 268 12.98 13.45 -6.52
C LEU A 268 11.66 13.82 -5.81
N SER A 269 11.66 14.89 -5.00
CA SER A 269 10.46 15.47 -4.39
C SER A 269 9.41 15.95 -5.40
N GLN A 270 9.82 16.26 -6.64
CA GLN A 270 8.93 16.71 -7.69
C GLN A 270 8.39 15.54 -8.54
N VAL A 271 8.80 14.30 -8.28
CA VAL A 271 8.38 13.11 -9.03
C VAL A 271 7.33 12.35 -8.21
N ASN A 272 6.08 12.69 -8.40
CA ASN A 272 4.93 12.23 -7.62
C ASN A 272 4.20 11.02 -8.23
N GLU A 273 4.67 10.50 -9.36
CA GLU A 273 4.08 9.34 -10.04
C GLU A 273 5.00 8.12 -10.01
N ILE A 274 4.41 6.93 -9.84
CA ILE A 274 5.13 5.65 -9.77
C ILE A 274 5.90 5.36 -11.06
N SER A 275 5.27 5.58 -12.22
CA SER A 275 5.87 5.25 -13.52
C SER A 275 7.17 6.03 -13.79
N PRO A 276 7.22 7.37 -13.64
CA PRO A 276 8.48 8.13 -13.72
C PRO A 276 9.55 7.73 -12.68
N LEU A 277 9.16 7.39 -11.45
CA LEU A 277 10.10 6.87 -10.43
C LEU A 277 10.73 5.55 -10.88
N GLN A 278 9.94 4.65 -11.44
CA GLN A 278 10.41 3.37 -11.95
C GLN A 278 11.33 3.53 -13.17
N GLN A 279 11.02 4.48 -14.07
CA GLN A 279 11.90 4.82 -15.19
C GLN A 279 13.27 5.35 -14.73
N ALA A 280 13.29 6.22 -13.71
CA ALA A 280 14.55 6.68 -13.12
C ALA A 280 15.34 5.52 -12.50
N LEU A 281 14.68 4.63 -11.75
CA LEU A 281 15.34 3.45 -11.18
C LEU A 281 15.94 2.56 -12.27
N THR A 282 15.20 2.31 -13.35
CA THR A 282 15.69 1.54 -14.50
C THR A 282 16.88 2.22 -15.17
N TYR A 283 16.83 3.55 -15.38
CA TYR A 283 17.93 4.32 -15.96
C TYR A 283 19.22 4.17 -15.14
N TYR A 284 19.16 4.36 -13.82
CA TYR A 284 20.33 4.22 -12.96
C TYR A 284 20.81 2.76 -12.86
N THR A 285 19.91 1.79 -12.81
CA THR A 285 20.27 0.36 -12.81
C THR A 285 21.04 -0.03 -14.07
N GLN A 286 20.56 0.40 -15.25
CA GLN A 286 21.24 0.16 -16.53
C GLN A 286 22.58 0.89 -16.61
N THR A 287 22.65 2.13 -16.10
CA THR A 287 23.91 2.90 -16.05
C THR A 287 24.95 2.22 -15.17
N ILE A 288 24.55 1.72 -13.99
CA ILE A 288 25.43 0.97 -13.10
C ILE A 288 25.89 -0.32 -13.76
N ALA A 289 24.97 -1.10 -14.36
CA ALA A 289 25.30 -2.33 -15.05
C ALA A 289 26.28 -2.10 -16.21
N SER A 290 26.05 -1.07 -17.03
CA SER A 290 26.93 -0.68 -18.13
C SER A 290 28.31 -0.21 -17.65
N THR A 291 28.34 0.58 -16.56
CA THR A 291 29.60 1.03 -15.95
C THR A 291 30.40 -0.15 -15.39
N LEU A 292 29.71 -1.09 -14.75
CA LEU A 292 30.33 -2.29 -14.17
C LEU A 292 30.86 -3.22 -15.27
N ALA A 293 30.10 -3.42 -16.34
CA ALA A 293 30.57 -4.15 -17.54
C ALA A 293 31.78 -3.47 -18.18
N SER A 294 31.78 -2.13 -18.27
CA SER A 294 32.91 -1.36 -18.81
C SER A 294 34.16 -1.49 -17.93
N LYS A 295 34.00 -1.43 -16.60
CA LYS A 295 35.11 -1.63 -15.65
C LYS A 295 35.62 -3.07 -15.67
N ASN A 296 34.75 -4.07 -15.78
CA ASN A 296 35.14 -5.47 -15.91
C ASN A 296 35.90 -5.72 -17.22
N SER A 297 35.44 -5.15 -18.33
CA SER A 297 36.18 -5.21 -19.61
C SER A 297 37.55 -4.52 -19.51
N LEU A 298 37.66 -3.42 -18.77
CA LEU A 298 38.93 -2.77 -18.50
C LEU A 298 39.85 -3.65 -17.63
N ILE A 299 39.31 -4.29 -16.60
CA ILE A 299 40.04 -5.24 -15.75
C ILE A 299 40.50 -6.44 -16.57
N GLU A 300 39.67 -7.00 -17.45
CA GLU A 300 40.07 -8.07 -18.38
C GLU A 300 41.17 -7.62 -19.32
N LYS A 301 41.06 -6.44 -19.94
CA LYS A 301 42.12 -5.88 -20.80
C LYS A 301 43.42 -5.65 -20.03
N LEU A 302 43.33 -5.17 -18.80
CA LEU A 302 44.50 -4.99 -17.92
C LEU A 302 45.09 -6.34 -17.50
N ASN A 303 44.27 -7.36 -17.25
CA ASN A 303 44.71 -8.70 -16.91
C ASN A 303 45.32 -9.42 -18.10
N GLU A 304 44.78 -9.30 -19.31
CA GLU A 304 45.37 -9.83 -20.54
C GLU A 304 46.70 -9.12 -20.86
N ALA A 305 46.76 -7.79 -20.71
CA ALA A 305 48.00 -7.03 -20.81
C ALA A 305 49.04 -7.42 -19.73
N ALA A 306 48.59 -7.86 -18.55
CA ALA A 306 49.45 -8.38 -17.50
C ALA A 306 49.88 -9.85 -17.74
N LYS A 307 49.06 -10.66 -18.42
CA LYS A 307 49.38 -12.03 -18.85
C LYS A 307 50.37 -12.05 -20.01
N THR A 308 50.41 -10.99 -20.83
CA THR A 308 51.53 -10.73 -21.75
C THR A 308 52.79 -10.29 -20.98
N LYS A 309 53.20 -11.07 -19.99
CA LYS A 309 54.62 -11.20 -19.64
C LYS A 309 55.30 -11.97 -20.76
N ASP A 310 55.46 -11.32 -21.91
CA ASP A 310 56.36 -11.84 -22.91
C ASP A 310 57.79 -11.47 -22.48
N VAL A 311 58.33 -12.27 -21.54
CA VAL A 311 59.72 -12.17 -21.08
C VAL A 311 60.67 -12.24 -22.28
N LYS A 312 60.24 -12.90 -23.37
CA LYS A 312 60.92 -12.91 -24.67
C LYS A 312 60.93 -11.54 -25.35
N SER A 313 59.81 -10.81 -25.40
CA SER A 313 59.78 -9.49 -26.05
C SER A 313 60.53 -8.41 -25.25
N ALA A 314 60.52 -8.49 -23.92
CA ALA A 314 61.28 -7.57 -23.05
C ALA A 314 62.80 -7.83 -23.11
N ALA A 315 63.23 -9.09 -23.10
CA ALA A 315 64.64 -9.45 -23.28
C ALA A 315 65.14 -9.13 -24.70
N ASP A 316 64.32 -9.35 -25.73
CA ASP A 316 64.63 -8.95 -27.11
C ASP A 316 64.64 -7.43 -27.30
N ALA A 317 63.83 -6.69 -26.55
CA ALA A 317 63.83 -5.23 -26.58
C ALA A 317 65.07 -4.64 -25.87
N CYS A 318 65.49 -5.20 -24.74
CA CYS A 318 66.73 -4.78 -24.08
C CYS A 318 67.95 -5.15 -24.95
N SER A 319 68.07 -6.39 -25.40
CA SER A 319 69.27 -6.87 -26.13
C SER A 319 69.55 -6.15 -27.46
N LYS A 320 68.60 -5.39 -28.01
CA LYS A 320 68.77 -4.53 -29.20
C LYS A 320 69.39 -3.16 -28.90
N ILE A 321 69.47 -2.76 -27.62
CA ILE A 321 70.03 -1.48 -27.19
C ILE A 321 71.53 -1.67 -26.88
N LYS A 322 72.38 -1.02 -27.68
CA LYS A 322 73.85 -1.09 -27.55
C LYS A 322 74.46 0.11 -26.82
N ASP A 323 73.72 1.21 -26.72
CA ASP A 323 74.15 2.41 -26.01
C ASP A 323 73.73 2.37 -24.53
N LYS A 324 74.66 2.68 -23.63
CA LYS A 324 74.44 2.66 -22.18
C LYS A 324 73.43 3.71 -21.71
N ASN A 325 73.48 4.93 -22.25
CA ASN A 325 72.60 6.02 -21.81
C ASN A 325 71.15 5.75 -22.18
N ASP A 326 70.90 5.12 -23.33
CA ASP A 326 69.56 4.71 -23.74
C ASP A 326 69.09 3.45 -23.00
N CYS A 327 70.02 2.58 -22.57
CA CYS A 327 69.75 1.46 -21.69
C CYS A 327 69.15 1.89 -20.35
N ASP A 328 69.82 2.82 -19.68
CA ASP A 328 69.53 3.20 -18.30
C ASP A 328 68.25 4.04 -18.19
N LYS A 329 67.79 4.63 -19.31
CA LYS A 329 66.48 5.27 -19.41
C LYS A 329 65.32 4.28 -19.38
N LYS A 330 65.52 3.00 -19.71
CA LYS A 330 64.47 1.98 -19.70
C LYS A 330 64.39 1.37 -18.30
N SER A 331 63.23 1.51 -17.67
CA SER A 331 63.00 1.08 -16.27
C SER A 331 63.02 -0.44 -16.03
N PHE A 332 63.36 -1.24 -17.04
CA PHE A 332 63.36 -2.70 -17.02
C PHE A 332 64.61 -3.31 -17.70
N CYS A 333 65.57 -2.49 -18.15
CA CYS A 333 66.85 -2.95 -18.71
C CYS A 333 68.04 -2.49 -17.84
N THR A 334 69.18 -3.15 -17.95
CA THR A 334 70.46 -2.75 -17.34
C THR A 334 71.60 -3.06 -18.29
N TYR A 335 72.57 -2.16 -18.41
CA TYR A 335 73.69 -2.33 -19.32
C TYR A 335 74.72 -3.31 -18.75
N ASN A 336 75.11 -4.31 -19.52
CA ASN A 336 76.11 -5.29 -19.11
C ASN A 336 77.52 -4.74 -19.35
N GLU A 337 78.06 -4.03 -18.35
CA GLU A 337 79.42 -3.46 -18.41
C GLU A 337 80.54 -4.50 -18.30
N SER A 338 80.22 -5.71 -17.83
CA SER A 338 81.19 -6.78 -17.56
C SER A 338 81.49 -7.66 -18.77
N ALA A 339 80.84 -7.42 -19.91
CA ALA A 339 81.09 -8.13 -21.17
C ALA A 339 82.24 -7.49 -21.99
N GLU A 340 82.86 -8.27 -22.87
CA GLU A 340 83.85 -7.76 -23.83
C GLU A 340 83.25 -6.70 -24.76
N GLU A 341 84.05 -5.74 -25.24
CA GLU A 341 83.59 -4.54 -26.01
C GLU A 341 82.62 -4.87 -27.16
N ALA A 342 82.78 -6.02 -27.83
CA ALA A 342 81.92 -6.45 -28.93
C ALA A 342 80.54 -6.96 -28.48
N ASP A 343 80.39 -7.35 -27.21
CA ASP A 343 79.22 -8.02 -26.64
C ASP A 343 78.48 -7.19 -25.58
N LYS A 344 78.96 -5.98 -25.27
CA LYS A 344 78.27 -5.05 -24.37
C LYS A 344 76.89 -4.66 -24.93
N LYS A 345 75.84 -5.11 -24.23
CA LYS A 345 74.43 -4.83 -24.56
C LYS A 345 73.59 -4.72 -23.30
N CYS A 346 72.38 -4.20 -23.45
CA CYS A 346 71.41 -4.18 -22.37
C CYS A 346 70.77 -5.54 -22.16
N GLU A 347 70.59 -5.89 -20.89
CA GLU A 347 69.90 -7.09 -20.45
C GLU A 347 68.67 -6.73 -19.63
N PHE A 348 67.66 -7.60 -19.67
CA PHE A 348 66.46 -7.43 -18.89
C PHE A 348 66.78 -7.62 -17.40
N ASN A 349 66.37 -6.66 -16.56
CA ASN A 349 66.53 -6.73 -15.11
C ASN A 349 65.16 -6.84 -14.44
N GLU A 350 64.86 -8.04 -13.94
CA GLU A 350 63.58 -8.37 -13.35
C GLU A 350 63.31 -7.60 -12.03
N GLU A 351 64.34 -7.27 -11.25
CA GLU A 351 64.21 -6.52 -10.00
C GLU A 351 63.86 -5.05 -10.25
N LYS A 352 64.53 -4.41 -11.23
CA LYS A 352 64.16 -3.05 -11.67
C LYS A 352 62.72 -2.99 -12.18
N ALA A 353 62.32 -3.99 -12.96
CA ALA A 353 60.96 -4.10 -13.47
C ALA A 353 59.92 -4.27 -12.34
N LYS A 354 60.22 -5.07 -11.31
CA LYS A 354 59.35 -5.27 -10.13
C LYS A 354 59.23 -4.02 -9.26
N SER A 355 60.32 -3.25 -9.07
CA SER A 355 60.31 -2.06 -8.20
C SER A 355 59.31 -0.98 -8.64
N LYS A 356 59.13 -0.77 -9.95
CA LYS A 356 58.10 0.16 -10.47
C LYS A 356 56.72 -0.45 -10.52
N TRP A 357 56.58 -1.77 -10.70
CA TRP A 357 55.28 -2.44 -10.59
C TRP A 357 54.67 -2.27 -9.19
N CYS A 358 55.49 -2.34 -8.14
CA CYS A 358 55.04 -2.09 -6.76
C CYS A 358 54.50 -0.68 -6.51
N SER A 359 54.89 0.33 -7.32
CA SER A 359 54.36 1.69 -7.19
C SER A 359 52.95 1.88 -7.76
N CYS A 360 52.45 0.94 -8.58
CA CYS A 360 51.05 0.93 -9.02
C CYS A 360 50.12 0.14 -8.09
N ASN A 361 50.67 -0.64 -7.14
CA ASN A 361 49.88 -1.53 -6.28
C ASN A 361 49.50 -0.91 -4.92
N THR A 362 49.88 0.35 -4.67
CA THR A 362 49.58 1.05 -3.40
C THR A 362 48.28 1.86 -3.44
N ILE A 363 47.60 1.95 -4.58
CA ILE A 363 46.25 2.59 -4.68
C ILE A 363 45.12 1.54 -4.57
N SER A 364 45.43 0.24 -4.58
CA SER A 364 44.45 -0.85 -4.58
C SER A 364 44.37 -1.65 -3.27
N ASN A 365 44.77 -1.08 -2.14
CA ASN A 365 44.46 -1.68 -0.83
C ASN A 365 43.00 -1.40 -0.44
N GLY A 366 42.09 -2.11 -1.12
CA GLY A 366 40.65 -2.05 -0.86
C GLY A 366 39.87 -2.92 -1.82
N ARG A 367 40.01 -4.25 -1.67
CA ARG A 367 39.29 -5.33 -2.38
C ARG A 367 39.83 -5.69 -3.76
N ILE A 368 40.46 -6.86 -3.84
CA ILE A 368 40.08 -7.99 -4.70
C ILE A 368 40.80 -9.19 -4.08
N ASN A 369 40.09 -9.93 -3.24
CA ASN A 369 40.35 -11.34 -3.01
C ASN A 369 39.00 -12.04 -3.19
N TYR A 370 39.06 -13.27 -3.68
CA TYR A 370 37.98 -14.14 -4.17
C TYR A 370 37.66 -13.99 -5.67
N PHE A 371 37.73 -15.01 -6.52
CA PHE A 371 38.05 -16.43 -6.36
C PHE A 371 38.31 -17.01 -7.77
N LEU A 372 39.39 -17.77 -7.97
CA LEU A 372 39.55 -18.76 -9.04
C LEU A 372 40.00 -20.06 -8.37
N ARG A 373 39.05 -20.94 -8.11
CA ARG A 373 39.23 -22.39 -8.08
C ARG A 373 37.96 -23.04 -8.61
#